data_AF-A0A3S1AU46-F1
#
_entry.id   AF-A0A3S1AU46-F1
#
_cell.length_a   1.000
_cell.length_b   1.000
_cell.length_c   1.000
_cell.angle_alpha   90.00
_cell.angle_beta   90.00
_cell.angle_gamma   90.00
#
_symmetry.space_group_name_H-M   'P 1'
#
loop_
_entity.id
_entity.type
_entity.pdbx_description
1 polymer ?
#
loop_
_entity_poly.entity_id
_entity_poly.type
_entity_poly.pdbx_seq_one_letter_code
_entity_poly.pdbx_strand_id
1 'polypeptide(L)'
;MDELLQQAMPATLQEALLKTGGSQMDMYTGHLTPETIFEEIIAALQQQGIDTAESYAAHLAAGNGFMTVVLTDGSRWILRLSDKPAQPVHLHPGRYSPHSLRIKAAALKTAMAYKSAMLQGVLTGQLLTDINEVRRSAGLSPVRRLDEIRHIIRILQLIGCPVSEEI
;
A
#
# COMPACT_ATOMS: atom_id res chain seq x y z
N MET A 1 16.17 -0.47 1.32
CA MET A 1 14.96 -0.10 0.53
C MET A 1 15.32 0.59 -0.78
N ASP A 2 16.41 1.39 -0.83
CA ASP A 2 16.91 1.98 -2.09
C ASP A 2 17.55 0.99 -3.07
N GLU A 3 18.21 -0.08 -2.59
CA GLU A 3 18.83 -1.10 -3.46
C GLU A 3 17.81 -1.94 -4.25
N LEU A 4 16.64 -2.24 -3.66
CA LEU A 4 15.56 -2.96 -4.33
C LEU A 4 14.90 -2.13 -5.43
N LEU A 5 14.95 -0.80 -5.32
CA LEU A 5 14.40 0.14 -6.31
C LEU A 5 15.39 0.40 -7.45
N GLN A 6 16.71 0.30 -7.22
CA GLN A 6 17.72 0.45 -8.25
C GLN A 6 17.84 -0.75 -9.20
N GLN A 7 17.55 -1.96 -8.72
CA GLN A 7 17.68 -3.19 -9.52
C GLN A 7 16.46 -3.48 -10.42
N ALA A 8 15.42 -2.65 -10.38
CA ALA A 8 14.17 -2.86 -11.11
C ALA A 8 13.76 -1.65 -11.97
N MET A 9 14.46 -1.39 -13.08
CA MET A 9 13.97 -0.52 -14.17
C MET A 9 14.57 -0.97 -15.52
N PRO A 10 13.97 -0.70 -16.70
CA PRO A 10 12.64 -0.13 -17.02
C PRO A 10 11.62 -1.14 -17.61
N ALA A 11 12.06 -2.25 -18.22
CA ALA A 11 11.14 -3.20 -18.86
C ALA A 11 10.33 -4.02 -17.85
N THR A 12 10.97 -4.40 -16.74
CA THR A 12 10.37 -5.24 -15.69
C THR A 12 9.38 -4.49 -14.81
N LEU A 13 9.52 -3.16 -14.67
CA LEU A 13 8.61 -2.35 -13.86
C LEU A 13 7.23 -2.27 -14.51
N GLN A 14 7.15 -2.04 -15.82
CA GLN A 14 5.87 -1.97 -16.52
C GLN A 14 5.11 -3.30 -16.39
N GLU A 15 5.79 -4.43 -16.59
CA GLU A 15 5.22 -5.77 -16.38
C GLU A 15 4.81 -6.01 -14.93
N ALA A 16 5.60 -5.56 -13.94
CA ALA A 16 5.27 -5.66 -12.53
C ALA A 16 4.06 -4.79 -12.16
N LEU A 17 3.93 -3.60 -12.76
CA LEU A 17 2.77 -2.72 -12.58
C LEU A 17 1.52 -3.27 -13.25
N LEU A 18 1.64 -4.03 -14.34
CA LEU A 18 0.50 -4.73 -14.92
C LEU A 18 -0.01 -5.85 -14.00
N LYS A 19 0.88 -6.50 -13.23
CA LYS A 19 0.53 -7.53 -12.24
C LYS A 19 -0.15 -6.98 -10.98
N THR A 20 -0.01 -5.68 -10.67
CA THR A 20 -0.78 -5.08 -9.57
C THR A 20 -2.26 -5.08 -9.99
N GLY A 21 -3.14 -5.68 -9.18
CA GLY A 21 -4.57 -5.81 -9.51
C GLY A 21 -5.26 -4.46 -9.77
N GLY A 22 -6.48 -4.47 -10.31
CA GLY A 22 -7.22 -3.25 -10.65
C GLY A 22 -7.96 -2.58 -9.47
N SER A 23 -7.93 -3.18 -8.28
CA SER A 23 -8.76 -2.77 -7.14
C SER A 23 -8.10 -1.70 -6.27
N GLN A 24 -8.68 -1.46 -5.10
CA GLN A 24 -8.09 -0.66 -4.04
C GLN A 24 -7.21 -1.52 -3.14
N MET A 25 -6.25 -0.88 -2.49
CA MET A 25 -5.39 -1.49 -1.46
C MET A 25 -5.20 -0.51 -0.31
N ASP A 26 -4.75 -1.04 0.81
CA ASP A 26 -4.42 -0.26 1.99
C ASP A 26 -2.90 -0.08 2.05
N MET A 27 -2.47 1.17 2.18
CA MET A 27 -1.07 1.54 2.34
C MET A 27 -0.85 1.98 3.78
N TYR A 28 0.03 1.29 4.49
CA TYR A 28 0.53 1.75 5.77
C TYR A 28 1.61 2.82 5.55
N THR A 29 1.55 3.90 6.32
CA THR A 29 2.41 5.09 6.21
C THR A 29 3.01 5.49 7.55
N GLY A 30 2.99 4.58 8.53
CA GLY A 30 3.56 4.82 9.85
C GLY A 30 5.04 4.46 9.88
N HIS A 31 5.61 4.49 11.08
CA HIS A 31 7.03 4.28 11.28
C HIS A 31 7.39 2.83 11.62
N LEU A 32 6.42 1.96 11.89
CA LEU A 32 6.67 0.55 12.17
C LEU A 32 7.06 -0.18 10.89
N THR A 33 8.04 -1.07 11.01
CA THR A 33 8.40 -1.97 9.91
C THR A 33 7.38 -3.11 9.80
N PRO A 34 7.26 -3.78 8.64
CA PRO A 34 6.45 -4.99 8.54
C PRO A 34 6.77 -6.01 9.64
N GLU A 35 8.05 -6.23 9.92
CA GLU A 35 8.54 -7.14 10.96
C GLU A 35 8.00 -6.74 12.33
N THR A 36 8.12 -5.46 12.71
CA THR A 36 7.59 -4.94 13.97
C THR A 36 6.08 -5.06 14.06
N ILE A 37 5.35 -4.81 12.96
CA ILE A 37 3.90 -4.99 12.92
C ILE A 37 3.53 -6.46 13.21
N PHE A 38 4.22 -7.42 12.60
CA PHE A 38 3.98 -8.84 12.85
C PHE A 38 4.34 -9.24 14.28
N GLU A 39 5.47 -8.79 14.81
CA GLU A 39 5.90 -9.06 16.18
C GLU A 39 4.88 -8.56 17.20
N GLU A 40 4.39 -7.32 17.06
CA GLU A 40 3.38 -6.74 17.95
C GLU A 40 2.04 -7.47 17.84
N ILE A 41 1.62 -7.85 16.63
CA ILE A 41 0.40 -8.64 16.42
C ILE A 41 0.52 -10.01 17.11
N ILE A 42 1.64 -10.71 16.93
CA ILE A 42 1.88 -12.03 17.54
C ILE A 42 1.89 -11.90 19.07
N ALA A 43 2.57 -10.89 19.61
CA ALA A 43 2.59 -10.63 21.05
C ALA A 43 1.18 -10.35 21.59
N ALA A 44 0.36 -9.56 20.88
CA ALA A 44 -1.02 -9.27 21.27
C ALA A 44 -1.93 -10.52 21.25
N LEU A 45 -1.70 -11.45 20.34
CA LEU A 45 -2.39 -12.75 20.30
C LEU A 45 -1.97 -13.64 21.47
N GLN A 46 -0.66 -13.76 21.73
CA GLN A 46 -0.11 -14.56 22.81
C GLN A 46 -0.56 -14.06 24.19
N GLN A 47 -0.62 -12.75 24.41
CA GLN A 47 -1.14 -12.16 25.65
C GLN A 47 -2.61 -12.51 25.91
N GLN A 48 -3.37 -12.83 24.87
CA GLN A 48 -4.75 -13.28 24.96
C GLN A 48 -4.88 -14.81 25.02
N GLY A 49 -3.76 -15.54 25.11
CA GLY A 49 -3.74 -17.01 25.11
C GLY A 49 -4.07 -17.62 23.74
N ILE A 50 -3.90 -16.86 22.65
CA ILE A 50 -4.12 -17.32 21.28
C ILE A 50 -2.78 -17.69 20.66
N ASP A 51 -2.44 -18.97 20.70
CA ASP A 51 -1.13 -19.52 20.31
C ASP A 51 -1.20 -20.53 19.15
N THR A 52 -2.42 -20.88 18.74
CA THR A 52 -2.72 -21.93 17.75
C THR A 52 -3.76 -21.46 16.74
N ALA A 53 -3.79 -22.07 15.56
CA ALA A 53 -4.80 -21.74 14.55
C ALA A 53 -6.22 -22.05 15.05
N GLU A 54 -6.37 -23.12 15.83
CA GLU A 54 -7.62 -23.57 16.43
C GLU A 54 -8.12 -22.58 17.50
N SER A 55 -7.26 -22.14 18.41
CA SER A 55 -7.62 -21.13 19.42
C SER A 55 -7.98 -19.79 18.77
N TYR A 56 -7.26 -19.40 17.71
CA TYR A 56 -7.57 -18.20 16.93
C TYR A 56 -8.93 -18.29 16.25
N ALA A 57 -9.21 -19.39 15.55
CA ALA A 57 -10.50 -19.61 14.90
C ALA A 57 -11.66 -19.63 15.92
N ALA A 58 -11.47 -20.29 17.07
CA ALA A 58 -12.45 -20.32 18.15
C ALA A 58 -12.71 -18.92 18.73
N HIS A 59 -11.65 -18.13 18.95
CA HIS A 59 -11.77 -16.75 19.43
C HIS A 59 -12.58 -15.88 18.46
N LEU A 60 -12.30 -15.96 17.16
CA LEU A 60 -13.04 -15.21 16.15
C LEU A 60 -14.51 -15.66 16.05
N ALA A 61 -14.78 -16.95 16.17
CA ALA A 61 -16.13 -17.52 16.10
C ALA A 61 -17.00 -17.14 17.32
N ALA A 62 -16.40 -16.98 18.50
CA ALA A 62 -17.08 -16.48 19.70
C ALA A 62 -17.41 -14.98 19.61
N GLY A 63 -16.71 -14.24 18.75
CA GLY A 63 -16.93 -12.82 18.48
C GLY A 63 -17.67 -12.55 17.17
N ASN A 64 -17.29 -11.45 16.51
CA ASN A 64 -17.92 -11.01 15.25
C ASN A 64 -17.19 -11.54 13.99
N GLY A 65 -16.39 -12.61 14.11
CA GLY A 65 -15.58 -13.13 13.01
C GLY A 65 -14.35 -12.27 12.66
N PHE A 66 -14.01 -11.29 13.51
CA PHE A 66 -12.79 -10.51 13.42
C PHE A 66 -12.36 -10.04 14.81
N MET A 67 -11.10 -9.68 14.95
CA MET A 67 -10.59 -8.97 16.12
C MET A 67 -9.80 -7.73 15.70
N THR A 68 -9.64 -6.79 16.62
CA THR A 68 -8.87 -5.56 16.39
C THR A 68 -7.66 -5.57 17.32
N VAL A 69 -6.48 -5.31 16.77
CA VAL A 69 -5.25 -5.07 17.50
C VAL A 69 -4.85 -3.61 17.31
N VAL A 70 -4.45 -2.94 18.39
CA VAL A 70 -3.89 -1.58 18.34
C VAL A 70 -2.40 -1.69 18.60
N LEU A 71 -1.60 -1.18 17.67
CA LEU A 71 -0.14 -1.21 17.74
C LEU A 71 0.41 -0.01 18.50
N THR A 72 1.72 -0.03 18.79
CA THR A 72 2.41 1.00 19.57
C THR A 72 2.37 2.38 18.92
N ASP A 73 2.28 2.46 17.60
CA ASP A 73 2.10 3.70 16.85
C ASP A 73 0.64 4.21 16.81
N GLY A 74 -0.27 3.51 17.49
CA GLY A 74 -1.70 3.81 17.51
C GLY A 74 -2.45 3.37 16.25
N SER A 75 -1.78 2.75 15.27
CA SER A 75 -2.45 2.12 14.13
C SER A 75 -3.30 0.94 14.61
N ARG A 76 -4.44 0.74 13.95
CA ARG A 76 -5.42 -0.30 14.27
C ARG A 76 -5.41 -1.30 13.13
N TRP A 77 -5.34 -2.58 13.47
CA TRP A 77 -5.30 -3.68 12.52
C TRP A 77 -6.45 -4.64 12.78
N ILE A 78 -7.14 -5.01 11.71
CA ILE A 78 -8.24 -5.96 11.73
C ILE A 78 -7.70 -7.31 11.29
N LEU A 79 -7.88 -8.28 12.17
CA LEU A 79 -7.48 -9.66 11.97
C LEU A 79 -8.73 -10.49 11.71
N ARG A 80 -8.70 -11.29 10.65
CA ARG A 80 -9.76 -12.21 10.23
C ARG A 80 -9.19 -13.61 10.00
N LEU A 81 -10.06 -14.60 9.92
CA LEU A 81 -9.66 -15.92 9.46
C LEU A 81 -9.38 -15.87 7.96
N SER A 82 -8.21 -16.38 7.59
CA SER A 82 -7.80 -16.53 6.20
C SER A 82 -8.40 -17.79 5.58
N ASP A 83 -8.57 -17.78 4.27
CA ASP A 83 -8.93 -18.95 3.46
C ASP A 83 -7.72 -19.87 3.19
N LYS A 84 -6.51 -19.45 3.57
CA LYS A 84 -5.26 -20.20 3.37
C LYS A 84 -4.84 -20.93 4.65
N PRO A 85 -4.83 -22.27 4.67
CA PRO A 85 -4.48 -23.04 5.87
C PRO A 85 -3.09 -22.73 6.44
N ALA A 86 -2.10 -22.46 5.58
CA ALA A 86 -0.74 -22.14 6.00
C ALA A 86 -0.56 -20.70 6.55
N GLN A 87 -1.58 -19.85 6.43
CA GLN A 87 -1.55 -18.44 6.85
C GLN A 87 -2.91 -18.11 7.47
N PRO A 88 -3.24 -18.62 8.68
CA PRO A 88 -4.59 -18.56 9.23
C PRO A 88 -5.06 -17.13 9.54
N VAL A 89 -4.14 -16.18 9.68
CA VAL A 89 -4.44 -14.78 9.98
C VAL A 89 -4.43 -13.95 8.70
N HIS A 90 -5.59 -13.41 8.32
CA HIS A 90 -5.71 -12.35 7.32
C HIS A 90 -5.75 -10.99 8.00
N LEU A 91 -4.82 -10.12 7.63
CA LEU A 91 -4.60 -8.81 8.24
C LEU A 91 -4.84 -7.67 7.26
N HIS A 92 -5.54 -6.63 7.74
CA HIS A 92 -5.75 -5.37 7.03
C HIS A 92 -5.74 -4.21 8.02
N PRO A 93 -5.28 -3.01 7.64
CA PRO A 93 -5.51 -1.82 8.44
C PRO A 93 -7.01 -1.59 8.69
N GLY A 94 -7.34 -1.17 9.91
CA GLY A 94 -8.70 -0.80 10.29
C GLY A 94 -9.17 0.44 9.55
N ARG A 95 -10.49 0.55 9.37
CA ARG A 95 -11.08 1.73 8.74
C ARG A 95 -10.74 2.97 9.56
N TYR A 96 -10.24 4.01 8.89
CA TYR A 96 -9.78 5.25 9.53
C TYR A 96 -8.66 5.01 10.56
N SER A 97 -7.93 3.89 10.46
CA SER A 97 -6.75 3.68 11.29
C SER A 97 -5.76 4.82 11.06
N PRO A 98 -5.14 5.37 12.12
CA PRO A 98 -3.95 6.17 11.98
C PRO A 98 -2.93 5.47 11.08
N HIS A 99 -2.15 6.27 10.36
CA HIS A 99 -1.06 5.77 9.52
C HIS A 99 -1.51 4.79 8.41
N SER A 100 -2.77 4.85 7.98
CA SER A 100 -3.27 4.03 6.87
C SER A 100 -4.01 4.87 5.84
N LEU A 101 -3.85 4.53 4.57
CA LEU A 101 -4.52 5.18 3.45
C LEU A 101 -5.05 4.13 2.47
N ARG A 102 -6.33 4.24 2.14
CA ARG A 102 -6.94 3.47 1.05
C ARG A 102 -6.56 4.13 -0.28
N ILE A 103 -5.81 3.43 -1.13
CA ILE A 103 -5.37 3.93 -2.44
C ILE A 103 -5.91 3.07 -3.58
N LYS A 104 -6.20 3.71 -4.72
CA LYS A 104 -6.55 2.99 -5.96
C LYS A 104 -5.28 2.45 -6.61
N ALA A 105 -5.30 1.21 -7.08
CA ALA A 105 -4.15 0.63 -7.78
C ALA A 105 -3.71 1.48 -8.99
N ALA A 106 -4.66 2.05 -9.74
CA ALA A 106 -4.34 2.94 -10.86
C ALA A 106 -3.52 4.18 -10.43
N ALA A 107 -3.80 4.74 -9.25
CA ALA A 107 -3.06 5.88 -8.71
C ALA A 107 -1.65 5.47 -8.28
N LEU A 108 -1.51 4.32 -7.62
CA LEU A 108 -0.20 3.78 -7.25
C LEU A 108 0.65 3.46 -8.49
N LYS A 109 0.07 2.81 -9.49
CA LYS A 109 0.76 2.51 -10.76
C LYS A 109 1.28 3.76 -11.43
N THR A 110 0.45 4.80 -11.47
CA THR A 110 0.82 6.10 -12.02
C THR A 110 2.00 6.70 -11.24
N ALA A 111 1.94 6.71 -9.90
CA ALA A 111 2.99 7.27 -9.05
C ALA A 111 4.33 6.52 -9.20
N MET A 112 4.29 5.18 -9.24
CA MET A 112 5.48 4.36 -9.43
C MET A 112 6.11 4.57 -10.82
N ALA A 113 5.29 4.62 -11.87
CA ALA A 113 5.75 4.87 -13.23
C ALA A 113 6.34 6.29 -13.37
N TYR A 114 5.70 7.30 -12.75
CA TYR A 114 6.22 8.66 -12.70
C TYR A 114 7.57 8.74 -11.98
N LYS A 115 7.71 8.14 -10.79
CA LYS A 115 8.99 8.11 -10.05
C LYS A 115 10.09 7.43 -10.87
N SER A 116 9.77 6.34 -11.56
CA SER A 116 10.71 5.66 -12.47
C SER A 116 11.15 6.58 -13.62
N ALA A 117 10.20 7.25 -14.27
CA ALA A 117 10.49 8.17 -15.37
C ALA A 117 11.34 9.37 -14.90
N MET A 118 11.07 9.88 -13.69
CA MET A 118 11.89 10.92 -13.05
C MET A 118 13.34 10.45 -12.84
N LEU A 119 13.54 9.24 -12.29
CA LEU A 119 14.88 8.67 -12.07
C LEU A 119 15.65 8.42 -13.37
N GLN A 120 14.93 8.23 -14.48
CA GLN A 120 15.52 8.07 -15.81
C GLN A 120 15.75 9.41 -16.54
N GLY A 121 15.29 10.53 -15.97
CA GLY A 121 15.43 11.86 -16.59
C GLY A 121 14.62 12.04 -17.87
N VAL A 122 13.53 11.28 -18.05
CA VAL A 122 12.70 11.32 -19.28
C VAL A 122 11.45 12.20 -19.14
N LEU A 123 11.25 12.83 -17.97
CA LEU A 123 10.13 13.75 -17.74
C LEU A 123 10.36 15.09 -18.46
N THR A 124 9.28 15.67 -18.97
CA THR A 124 9.31 16.97 -19.64
C THR A 124 9.31 18.15 -18.66
N GLY A 125 8.89 17.92 -17.42
CA GLY A 125 8.69 18.95 -16.40
C GLY A 125 7.28 19.52 -16.38
N GLN A 126 6.42 19.16 -17.33
CA GLN A 126 5.01 19.53 -17.33
C GLN A 126 4.19 18.44 -16.64
N LEU A 127 3.86 18.64 -15.37
CA LEU A 127 3.26 17.60 -14.50
C LEU A 127 2.07 16.86 -15.14
N LEU A 128 1.09 17.57 -15.70
CA LEU A 128 -0.09 16.91 -16.30
C LEU A 128 0.27 16.09 -17.54
N THR A 129 1.19 16.59 -18.37
CA THR A 129 1.70 15.91 -19.56
C THR A 129 2.45 14.64 -19.14
N ASP A 130 3.41 14.79 -18.23
CA ASP A 130 4.22 13.71 -17.69
C ASP A 130 3.36 12.60 -17.05
N ILE A 131 2.35 12.98 -16.25
CA ILE A 131 1.40 12.05 -15.65
C ILE A 131 0.63 11.30 -16.73
N ASN A 132 0.15 11.99 -17.77
CA ASN A 132 -0.61 11.34 -18.84
C ASN A 132 0.25 10.41 -19.71
N GLU A 133 1.53 10.72 -19.88
CA GLU A 133 2.48 9.85 -20.57
C GLU A 133 2.71 8.54 -19.80
N VAL A 134 2.98 8.62 -18.50
CA VAL A 134 3.19 7.41 -17.69
C VAL A 134 1.89 6.62 -17.48
N ARG A 135 0.73 7.29 -17.48
CA ARG A 135 -0.57 6.59 -17.46
C ARG A 135 -0.79 5.80 -18.74
N ARG A 136 -0.46 6.40 -19.89
CA ARG A 136 -0.56 5.73 -21.20
C ARG A 136 0.33 4.49 -21.25
N SER A 137 1.57 4.59 -20.79
CA SER A 137 2.47 3.42 -20.74
C SER A 137 1.95 2.33 -19.78
N ALA A 138 1.28 2.72 -18.70
CA ALA A 138 0.63 1.78 -17.78
C ALA A 138 -0.75 1.26 -18.25
N GLY A 139 -1.20 1.59 -19.46
CA GLY A 139 -2.52 1.17 -19.99
C GLY A 139 -3.71 1.83 -19.30
N LEU A 140 -3.51 3.01 -18.70
CA LEU A 140 -4.54 3.78 -17.99
C LEU A 140 -5.02 4.96 -18.83
N SER A 141 -6.32 5.30 -18.73
CA SER A 141 -6.88 6.47 -19.40
C SER A 141 -6.24 7.78 -18.90
N PRO A 142 -6.07 8.80 -19.75
CA PRO A 142 -5.54 10.09 -19.30
C PRO A 142 -6.48 10.79 -18.32
N VAL A 143 -5.91 11.63 -17.46
CA VAL A 143 -6.63 12.60 -16.63
C VAL A 143 -6.73 13.94 -17.35
N ARG A 144 -7.80 14.68 -17.11
CA ARG A 144 -8.08 15.92 -17.86
C ARG A 144 -7.53 17.16 -17.17
N ARG A 145 -7.42 17.13 -15.86
CA ARG A 145 -7.13 18.30 -15.03
C ARG A 145 -6.24 17.96 -13.84
N LEU A 146 -5.49 18.94 -13.35
CA LEU A 146 -4.59 18.78 -12.21
C LEU A 146 -5.33 18.46 -10.89
N ASP A 147 -6.55 18.96 -10.73
CA ASP A 147 -7.37 18.70 -9.53
C ASP A 147 -7.76 17.22 -9.39
N GLU A 148 -7.80 16.47 -10.50
CA GLU A 148 -8.06 15.04 -10.55
C GLU A 148 -6.87 14.21 -10.04
N ILE A 149 -5.64 14.76 -10.05
CA ILE A 149 -4.42 14.01 -9.71
C ILE A 149 -3.89 14.27 -8.29
N ARG A 150 -4.58 15.07 -7.46
CA ARG A 150 -4.17 15.33 -6.06
C ARG A 150 -3.86 14.07 -5.26
N HIS A 151 -4.66 13.02 -5.45
CA HIS A 151 -4.43 11.73 -4.79
C HIS A 151 -3.19 10.99 -5.30
N ILE A 152 -2.79 11.17 -6.56
CA ILE A 152 -1.55 10.65 -7.13
C ILE A 152 -0.36 11.41 -6.56
N ILE A 153 -0.47 12.72 -6.44
CA ILE A 153 0.59 13.57 -5.89
C ILE A 153 0.84 13.25 -4.42
N ARG A 154 -0.22 13.01 -3.66
CA ARG A 154 -0.09 12.51 -2.29
C ARG A 154 0.72 11.21 -2.23
N ILE A 155 0.48 10.27 -3.15
CA ILE A 155 1.25 9.01 -3.20
C ILE A 155 2.71 9.29 -3.60
N LEU A 156 2.97 10.17 -4.57
CA LEU A 156 4.32 10.58 -4.97
C LEU A 156 5.12 11.10 -3.77
N GLN A 157 4.53 12.00 -2.97
CA GLN A 157 5.14 12.50 -1.74
C GLN A 157 5.44 11.37 -0.74
N LEU A 158 4.48 10.45 -0.53
CA LEU A 158 4.65 9.32 0.40
C LEU A 158 5.76 8.36 -0.03
N ILE A 159 5.97 8.18 -1.33
CA ILE A 159 7.07 7.35 -1.85
C ILE A 159 8.37 8.15 -2.04
N GLY A 160 8.47 9.38 -1.52
CA GLY A 160 9.66 10.22 -1.60
C GLY A 160 10.01 10.68 -3.02
N CYS A 161 9.01 10.78 -3.91
CA CYS A 161 9.19 11.39 -5.21
C CYS A 161 8.98 12.91 -5.08
N PRO A 162 10.01 13.74 -5.33
CA PRO A 162 9.84 15.17 -5.37
C PRO A 162 8.88 15.53 -6.52
N VAL A 163 7.87 16.32 -6.19
CA VAL A 163 6.96 16.92 -7.15
C VAL A 163 6.79 18.36 -6.71
N SER A 164 7.12 19.30 -7.57
CA SER A 164 6.84 20.71 -7.30
C SER A 164 5.33 20.93 -7.40
N GLU A 165 4.67 21.27 -6.31
CA GLU A 165 3.31 21.82 -6.37
C GLU A 165 3.35 23.29 -5.92
N GLU A 166 2.94 24.18 -6.81
CA GLU A 166 1.77 25.00 -6.49
C GLU A 166 0.64 24.49 -7.40
N ILE A 167 -0.39 23.87 -6.81
CA ILE A 167 -1.70 23.65 -7.45
C ILE A 167 -2.68 24.62 -6.81
#